data_AF-A0A327HM51-F1
#
_entry.id   AF-A0A327HM51-F1
#
_cell.length_a   1.000
_cell.length_b   1.000
_cell.length_c   1.000
_cell.angle_alpha   90.00
_cell.angle_beta   90.00
_cell.angle_gamma   90.00
#
_symmetry.space_group_name_H-M   'P 1'
#
loop_
_entity.id
_entity.type
_entity.pdbx_description
1 polymer ?
#
loop_
_entity_poly.entity_id
_entity_poly.type
_entity_poly.pdbx_seq_one_letter_code
_entity_poly.pdbx_strand_id
1 'polypeptide(L)'
;MMSLKIKSMLMMLLLSCAAMAGCLGTDDEEEKDTEDPADEKPAWLDASDAGYTYASDVDNHRSLMNDLCEIKAAASSDGGYDFAGAKAIYTDGKNAPKDDGSYRTLAGFAAATGKNHNYDSYYDMNGSIGAHIMAAMDGTGDFDNTSDTVRYQGIAKLTVNMGMVGYTLHELNAAIIKAEAGDWGTDKAQHAWDEGWAFFHGPDEHYGCSPAKVMEKRAADFGTADADGVAATFAATEAAMNAGLTALQNENMQGVVDARDEVLKNLVIVYSQAVLKYTSKMDSNTTAEKYQAEGYAFWKAIEAYAAPHMHDGCYNMAVGHKVMMMGEIDASACDAFIWTNGNQDPNGTNDTCYNTVNHMVSTDATDEAGCDGYKSMYYMDNYAATMMNNVLDLTDASQLGTSYDVTAWLQPVWDHYGITSSDIGSM
;
A
#
# COMPACT_ATOMS: atom_id res chain seq x y z
N MET A 1 -4.45 -0.84 -33.84
CA MET A 1 -3.41 -1.52 -33.03
C MET A 1 -2.19 -0.60 -32.87
N MET A 2 -2.32 0.39 -32.00
CA MET A 2 -1.24 1.26 -31.51
C MET A 2 -1.92 2.17 -30.45
N SER A 3 -2.16 1.68 -29.23
CA SER A 3 -2.75 2.54 -28.16
C SER A 3 -2.66 2.01 -26.72
N LEU A 4 -2.35 0.73 -26.46
CA LEU A 4 -2.23 0.26 -25.07
C LEU A 4 -0.84 0.52 -24.45
N LYS A 5 0.22 0.66 -25.25
CA LYS A 5 1.60 0.81 -24.73
C LYS A 5 1.96 2.23 -24.26
N ILE A 6 1.12 3.23 -24.51
CA ILE A 6 1.45 4.64 -24.20
C ILE A 6 0.99 5.05 -22.80
N LYS A 7 -0.05 4.40 -22.25
CA LYS A 7 -0.50 4.67 -20.87
C LYS A 7 0.47 4.12 -19.81
N SER A 8 1.02 2.92 -19.99
CA SER A 8 2.01 2.37 -19.06
C SER A 8 3.37 3.08 -19.10
N MET A 9 3.68 3.82 -20.18
CA MET A 9 4.98 4.49 -20.34
C MET A 9 4.99 5.94 -19.82
N LEU A 10 3.81 6.55 -19.61
CA LEU A 10 3.70 7.94 -19.16
C LEU A 10 3.82 8.08 -17.63
N MET A 11 3.57 7.01 -16.88
CA MET A 11 3.73 7.00 -15.41
C MET A 11 5.19 6.82 -14.97
N MET A 12 6.07 6.29 -15.84
CA MET A 12 7.52 6.19 -15.57
C MET A 12 8.30 7.48 -15.88
N LEU A 13 7.69 8.47 -16.55
CA LEU A 13 8.42 9.66 -17.03
C LEU A 13 8.23 10.94 -16.19
N LEU A 14 7.57 10.85 -15.03
CA LEU A 14 7.33 12.00 -14.13
C LEU A 14 8.00 11.85 -12.74
N LEU A 15 9.05 11.04 -12.63
CA LEU A 15 9.91 10.91 -11.44
C LEU A 15 11.32 11.50 -11.61
N SER A 16 11.60 12.16 -12.74
CA SER A 16 12.88 12.83 -12.96
C SER A 16 12.83 14.27 -12.44
N CYS A 17 13.11 14.48 -11.15
CA CYS A 17 13.75 15.70 -10.61
C CYS A 17 13.90 15.77 -9.07
N ALA A 18 13.47 14.77 -8.27
CA ALA A 18 13.46 14.94 -6.80
C ALA A 18 14.30 13.95 -5.98
N ALA A 19 14.80 12.86 -6.56
CA ALA A 19 15.65 11.91 -5.84
C ALA A 19 17.04 12.46 -5.44
N MET A 20 17.38 13.67 -5.90
CA MET A 20 18.64 14.35 -5.56
C MET A 20 18.55 15.23 -4.30
N ALA A 21 17.36 15.43 -3.71
CA ALA A 21 17.19 16.35 -2.57
C ALA A 21 17.10 15.64 -1.20
N GLY A 22 16.82 14.34 -1.16
CA GLY A 22 16.79 13.54 0.07
C GLY A 22 18.15 12.94 0.49
N CYS A 23 19.17 13.07 -0.37
CA CYS A 23 20.53 12.55 -0.16
C CYS A 23 21.56 13.67 0.08
N LEU A 24 21.11 14.89 0.40
CA LEU A 24 21.98 16.03 0.75
C LEU A 24 21.93 16.35 2.25
N GLY A 25 21.96 15.31 3.09
CA GLY A 25 22.74 15.38 4.31
C GLY A 25 24.18 15.09 3.90
N THR A 26 25.03 16.10 3.82
CA THR A 26 26.48 15.92 3.66
C THR A 26 27.03 15.39 4.97
N ASP A 27 26.85 14.09 5.22
CA ASP A 27 27.62 13.36 6.21
C ASP A 27 28.77 12.72 5.42
N ASP A 28 29.75 13.56 5.08
CA ASP A 28 31.10 13.10 4.74
C ASP A 28 31.68 12.50 6.03
N GLU A 29 31.38 11.23 6.28
CA GLU A 29 32.01 10.45 7.35
C GLU A 29 33.46 10.14 6.94
N GLU A 30 34.37 11.04 7.30
CA GLU A 30 35.76 10.65 7.49
C GLU A 30 35.81 9.67 8.66
N GLU A 31 36.22 8.42 8.38
CA GLU A 31 36.62 7.44 9.40
C GLU A 31 37.58 8.11 10.40
N LYS A 32 37.07 8.44 11.58
CA LYS A 32 37.91 8.75 12.73
C LYS A 32 38.03 7.50 13.59
N ASP A 33 39.19 6.87 13.46
CA ASP A 33 39.79 6.00 14.47
C ASP A 33 39.93 6.78 15.80
N THR A 34 38.85 6.84 16.57
CA THR A 34 38.90 7.18 17.99
C THR A 34 38.12 6.14 18.76
N GLU A 35 38.87 5.20 19.37
CA GLU A 35 38.41 4.28 20.41
C GLU A 35 37.89 5.07 21.62
N ASP A 36 36.64 5.55 21.57
CA ASP A 36 35.82 5.73 22.77
C ASP A 36 35.15 4.37 23.08
N PRO A 37 34.80 4.05 24.34
CA PRO A 37 34.23 2.76 24.66
C PRO A 37 32.88 2.66 23.96
N ALA A 38 32.84 1.89 22.87
CA ALA A 38 31.64 1.65 22.10
C ALA A 38 30.51 1.25 23.05
N ASP A 39 29.39 1.96 22.99
CA ASP A 39 28.12 1.36 23.35
C ASP A 39 28.04 0.06 22.53
N GLU A 40 28.20 -1.07 23.22
CA GLU A 40 28.38 -2.36 22.58
C GLU A 40 27.11 -2.63 21.76
N LYS A 41 27.25 -2.65 20.42
CA LYS A 41 26.17 -2.92 19.47
C LYS A 41 25.34 -4.09 19.98
N PRO A 42 24.01 -3.94 20.16
CA PRO A 42 23.20 -5.01 20.72
C PRO A 42 23.39 -6.30 19.93
N ALA A 43 23.51 -7.43 20.63
CA ALA A 43 23.81 -8.73 20.01
C ALA A 43 22.74 -9.18 18.98
N TRP A 44 21.54 -8.62 19.05
CA TRP A 44 20.43 -8.87 18.12
C TRP A 44 20.56 -8.11 16.79
N LEU A 45 21.41 -7.08 16.71
CA LEU A 45 21.75 -6.43 15.45
C LEU A 45 22.82 -7.25 14.72
N ASP A 46 22.56 -8.52 14.43
CA ASP A 46 23.53 -9.32 13.68
C ASP A 46 23.54 -8.94 12.17
N ALA A 47 24.23 -9.73 11.34
CA ALA A 47 24.39 -9.44 9.91
C ALA A 47 23.16 -9.83 9.05
N SER A 48 22.13 -10.45 9.61
CA SER A 48 21.05 -11.05 8.82
C SER A 48 19.74 -11.16 9.59
N ASP A 49 18.63 -10.81 8.96
CA ASP A 49 17.30 -11.09 9.50
C ASP A 49 16.55 -12.04 8.58
N ALA A 50 15.93 -13.07 9.18
CA ALA A 50 15.40 -14.23 8.47
C ALA A 50 16.39 -14.79 7.42
N GLY A 51 16.00 -14.90 6.16
CA GLY A 51 16.85 -15.38 5.08
C GLY A 51 17.64 -14.31 4.32
N TYR A 52 17.74 -13.08 4.83
CA TYR A 52 18.40 -11.96 4.14
C TYR A 52 19.66 -11.50 4.88
N THR A 53 20.79 -11.39 4.17
CA THR A 53 22.05 -10.85 4.71
C THR A 53 22.31 -9.46 4.15
N TYR A 54 22.48 -8.47 5.02
CA TYR A 54 22.70 -7.08 4.63
C TYR A 54 24.08 -6.88 3.98
N ALA A 55 24.16 -6.04 2.96
CA ALA A 55 25.42 -5.63 2.32
C ALA A 55 26.04 -4.37 2.94
N SER A 56 25.27 -3.63 3.73
CA SER A 56 25.62 -2.37 4.38
C SER A 56 25.09 -2.34 5.82
N ASP A 57 25.59 -1.40 6.63
CA ASP A 57 25.09 -1.19 7.99
C ASP A 57 23.79 -0.38 7.99
N VAL A 58 22.67 -1.04 8.31
CA VAL A 58 21.35 -0.43 8.43
C VAL A 58 20.76 -0.58 9.83
N ASP A 59 21.61 -0.77 10.85
CA ASP A 59 21.21 -1.02 12.24
C ASP A 59 20.25 0.04 12.79
N ASN A 60 20.51 1.29 12.45
CA ASN A 60 19.67 2.41 12.89
C ASN A 60 18.24 2.30 12.32
N HIS A 61 18.10 1.83 11.07
CA HIS A 61 16.79 1.57 10.45
C HIS A 61 16.11 0.34 11.04
N ARG A 62 16.86 -0.74 11.28
CA ARG A 62 16.36 -1.95 11.96
C ARG A 62 15.81 -1.62 13.35
N SER A 63 16.45 -0.70 14.05
CA SER A 63 16.06 -0.29 15.41
C SER A 63 14.72 0.43 15.48
N LEU A 64 14.24 1.03 14.39
CA LEU A 64 12.90 1.66 14.31
C LEU A 64 11.77 0.65 14.50
N MET A 65 12.01 -0.64 14.27
CA MET A 65 11.02 -1.69 14.52
C MET A 65 10.62 -1.76 16.00
N ASN A 66 11.55 -1.47 16.92
CA ASN A 66 11.24 -1.40 18.34
C ASN A 66 10.36 -0.18 18.67
N ASP A 67 10.59 0.97 18.03
CA ASP A 67 9.71 2.15 18.15
C ASP A 67 8.27 1.79 17.76
N LEU A 68 8.05 0.99 16.70
CA LEU A 68 6.70 0.52 16.33
C LEU A 68 6.07 -0.36 17.40
N CYS A 69 6.83 -1.28 17.98
CA CYS A 69 6.34 -2.14 19.05
C CYS A 69 5.88 -1.29 20.25
N GLU A 70 6.66 -0.28 20.63
CA GLU A 70 6.36 0.59 21.75
C GLU A 70 5.22 1.57 21.46
N ILE A 71 5.12 2.12 20.23
CA ILE A 71 3.97 2.92 19.78
C ILE A 71 2.68 2.11 19.92
N LYS A 72 2.69 0.86 19.43
CA LYS A 72 1.52 -0.02 19.52
C LYS A 72 1.16 -0.35 20.97
N ALA A 73 2.16 -0.58 21.83
CA ALA A 73 1.95 -0.86 23.25
C ALA A 73 1.35 0.35 23.97
N ALA A 74 1.92 1.54 23.76
CA ALA A 74 1.44 2.79 24.35
C ALA A 74 0.00 3.11 23.91
N ALA A 75 -0.29 2.98 22.62
CA ALA A 75 -1.63 3.23 22.08
C ALA A 75 -2.66 2.16 22.44
N SER A 76 -2.27 1.03 23.04
CA SER A 76 -3.20 -0.08 23.31
C SER A 76 -4.15 0.21 24.48
N SER A 77 -5.32 -0.44 24.44
CA SER A 77 -6.27 -0.42 25.56
C SER A 77 -5.71 -1.04 26.84
N ASP A 78 -4.78 -1.99 26.72
CA ASP A 78 -4.20 -2.71 27.85
C ASP A 78 -3.39 -1.78 28.77
N GLY A 79 -2.80 -0.72 28.19
CA GLY A 79 -2.10 0.35 28.89
C GLY A 79 -2.97 1.54 29.27
N GLY A 80 -4.28 1.53 28.99
CA GLY A 80 -5.19 2.63 29.26
C GLY A 80 -5.17 3.77 28.24
N TYR A 81 -4.74 3.50 26.99
CA TYR A 81 -4.62 4.46 25.89
C TYR A 81 -3.68 5.65 26.19
N ASP A 82 -2.39 5.49 25.93
CA ASP A 82 -1.41 6.58 25.94
C ASP A 82 -1.07 7.05 24.52
N PHE A 83 -2.02 7.75 23.89
CA PHE A 83 -1.80 8.30 22.55
C PHE A 83 -0.75 9.41 22.51
N ALA A 84 -0.56 10.14 23.62
CA ALA A 84 0.49 11.15 23.72
C ALA A 84 1.89 10.51 23.75
N GLY A 85 2.08 9.44 24.53
CA GLY A 85 3.30 8.65 24.54
C GLY A 85 3.57 7.97 23.20
N ALA A 86 2.54 7.40 22.56
CA ALA A 86 2.66 6.85 21.22
C ALA A 86 3.11 7.92 20.20
N LYS A 87 2.53 9.12 20.25
CA LYS A 87 2.93 10.24 19.40
C LYS A 87 4.36 10.69 19.67
N ALA A 88 4.77 10.79 20.94
CA ALA A 88 6.14 11.17 21.29
C ALA A 88 7.18 10.19 20.73
N ILE A 89 6.93 8.88 20.82
CA ILE A 89 7.84 7.87 20.22
C ILE A 89 7.89 8.05 18.70
N TYR A 90 6.75 8.28 18.05
CA TYR A 90 6.70 8.49 16.60
C TYR A 90 7.44 9.74 16.14
N THR A 91 7.29 10.87 16.85
CA THR A 91 7.86 12.17 16.45
C THR A 91 9.30 12.34 16.87
N ASP A 92 9.65 11.87 18.07
CA ASP A 92 10.92 12.17 18.72
C ASP A 92 11.90 10.98 18.63
N GLY A 93 11.39 9.78 18.32
CA GLY A 93 12.17 8.54 18.27
C GLY A 93 12.56 8.05 19.66
N LYS A 94 12.97 6.79 19.78
CA LYS A 94 13.45 6.25 21.07
C LYS A 94 14.53 5.20 20.96
N ASN A 95 14.52 4.35 19.93
CA ASN A 95 15.41 3.20 19.86
C ASN A 95 16.50 3.30 18.79
N ALA A 96 16.51 4.38 18.00
CA ALA A 96 17.35 4.57 16.83
C ALA A 96 18.27 5.82 16.97
N PRO A 97 19.27 5.82 17.89
CA PRO A 97 20.11 6.99 18.16
C PRO A 97 21.05 7.30 16.99
N LYS A 98 21.37 8.57 16.79
CA LYS A 98 22.42 9.07 15.89
C LYS A 98 23.62 9.55 16.70
N ASP A 99 24.74 9.76 16.02
CA ASP A 99 25.99 10.22 16.63
C ASP A 99 25.89 11.61 17.28
N ASP A 100 24.97 12.46 16.79
CA ASP A 100 24.71 13.78 17.35
C ASP A 100 23.82 13.74 18.62
N GLY A 101 23.45 12.54 19.07
CA GLY A 101 22.56 12.31 20.21
C GLY A 101 21.07 12.53 19.91
N SER A 102 20.70 12.90 18.68
CA SER A 102 19.31 12.86 18.21
C SER A 102 18.90 11.45 17.82
N TYR A 103 17.63 11.24 17.50
CA TYR A 103 17.12 9.94 17.05
C TYR A 103 16.65 10.02 15.60
N ARG A 104 16.77 8.90 14.87
CA ARG A 104 15.94 8.67 13.69
C ARG A 104 14.50 8.47 14.15
N THR A 105 13.54 8.97 13.38
CA THR A 105 12.14 8.97 13.80
C THR A 105 11.26 8.51 12.65
N LEU A 106 10.21 7.75 12.99
CA LEU A 106 9.21 7.30 12.01
C LEU A 106 8.51 8.51 11.35
N ALA A 107 8.30 9.60 12.10
CA ALA A 107 7.80 10.86 11.55
C ALA A 107 8.77 11.49 10.54
N GLY A 108 10.08 11.38 10.74
CA GLY A 108 11.09 11.88 9.83
C GLY A 108 11.06 11.19 8.48
N PHE A 109 10.86 9.86 8.47
CA PHE A 109 10.66 9.11 7.23
C PHE A 109 9.30 9.45 6.59
N ALA A 110 8.29 9.78 7.39
CA ALA A 110 6.95 10.14 6.91
C ALA A 110 6.87 11.55 6.32
N ALA A 111 7.82 12.40 6.68
CA ALA A 111 7.88 13.77 6.23
C ALA A 111 8.30 13.83 4.76
N ALA A 112 7.51 14.55 3.98
CA ALA A 112 7.59 14.60 2.52
C ALA A 112 8.91 15.09 1.93
N THR A 113 9.59 16.00 2.64
CA THR A 113 10.68 16.80 2.07
C THR A 113 11.84 15.90 1.64
N GLY A 114 12.01 15.74 0.33
CA GLY A 114 13.10 14.97 -0.28
C GLY A 114 12.82 13.47 -0.46
N LYS A 115 11.64 12.97 -0.10
CA LYS A 115 11.30 11.54 -0.18
C LYS A 115 10.31 11.18 -1.30
N ASN A 116 9.38 12.08 -1.66
CA ASN A 116 8.46 11.92 -2.81
C ASN A 116 7.84 10.51 -2.91
N HIS A 117 7.14 10.07 -1.87
CA HIS A 117 6.43 8.79 -1.90
C HIS A 117 5.37 8.80 -3.01
N ASN A 118 5.10 7.65 -3.64
CA ASN A 118 4.00 7.53 -4.61
C ASN A 118 2.65 8.02 -4.04
N TYR A 119 2.47 7.83 -2.73
CA TYR A 119 1.33 8.37 -1.97
C TYR A 119 1.18 9.89 -2.07
N ASP A 120 2.28 10.64 -2.07
CA ASP A 120 2.21 12.10 -2.11
C ASP A 120 1.67 12.60 -3.45
N SER A 121 2.06 11.94 -4.54
CA SER A 121 1.50 12.23 -5.87
C SER A 121 0.06 11.75 -5.99
N TYR A 122 -0.27 10.59 -5.44
CA TYR A 122 -1.62 10.04 -5.47
C TYR A 122 -2.63 10.91 -4.71
N TYR A 123 -2.27 11.36 -3.51
CA TYR A 123 -3.13 12.22 -2.68
C TYR A 123 -3.01 13.72 -3.02
N ASP A 124 -2.16 14.10 -3.97
CA ASP A 124 -1.78 15.49 -4.24
C ASP A 124 -1.43 16.25 -2.94
N MET A 125 -0.70 15.56 -2.06
CA MET A 125 -0.44 16.00 -0.69
C MET A 125 0.98 15.60 -0.27
N ASN A 126 1.82 16.60 -0.05
CA ASN A 126 3.18 16.38 0.44
C ASN A 126 3.15 15.79 1.87
N GLY A 127 3.69 14.59 2.07
CA GLY A 127 3.80 13.95 3.38
C GLY A 127 2.52 13.24 3.78
N SER A 128 1.80 12.74 2.78
CA SER A 128 0.50 12.09 2.90
C SER A 128 0.51 10.92 3.89
N ILE A 129 1.55 10.07 3.88
CA ILE A 129 1.72 8.98 4.85
C ILE A 129 1.72 9.53 6.28
N GLY A 130 2.57 10.53 6.55
CA GLY A 130 2.67 11.15 7.86
C GLY A 130 1.37 11.82 8.28
N ALA A 131 0.67 12.47 7.35
CA ALA A 131 -0.62 13.11 7.61
C ALA A 131 -1.68 12.10 8.09
N HIS A 132 -1.79 10.93 7.45
CA HIS A 132 -2.74 9.88 7.86
C HIS A 132 -2.41 9.31 9.25
N ILE A 133 -1.13 9.03 9.52
CA ILE A 133 -0.69 8.51 10.82
C ILE A 133 -0.96 9.55 11.93
N MET A 134 -0.62 10.82 11.68
CA MET A 134 -0.84 11.91 12.62
C MET A 134 -2.32 12.19 12.86
N ALA A 135 -3.17 12.05 11.84
CA ALA A 135 -4.62 12.17 12.00
C ALA A 135 -5.16 11.19 13.05
N ALA A 136 -4.69 9.93 13.06
CA ALA A 136 -5.05 8.95 14.08
C ALA A 136 -4.50 9.32 15.47
N MET A 137 -3.23 9.73 15.54
CA MET A 137 -2.57 10.13 16.79
C MET A 137 -3.21 11.36 17.43
N ASP A 138 -3.67 12.32 16.62
CA ASP A 138 -4.29 13.56 17.09
C ASP A 138 -5.82 13.47 17.20
N GLY A 139 -6.44 12.42 16.64
CA GLY A 139 -7.91 12.27 16.61
C GLY A 139 -8.56 13.33 15.73
N THR A 140 -8.00 13.54 14.54
CA THR A 140 -8.44 14.55 13.57
C THR A 140 -8.64 13.90 12.19
N GLY A 141 -9.11 14.67 11.20
CA GLY A 141 -9.37 14.15 9.85
C GLY A 141 -10.38 13.00 9.90
N ASP A 142 -10.04 11.88 9.25
CA ASP A 142 -10.87 10.67 9.24
C ASP A 142 -11.09 10.07 10.64
N PHE A 143 -10.29 10.47 11.64
CA PHE A 143 -10.41 10.03 13.02
C PHE A 143 -11.16 11.02 13.94
N ASP A 144 -11.67 12.13 13.41
CA ASP A 144 -12.42 13.09 14.20
C ASP A 144 -13.70 12.46 14.79
N ASN A 145 -13.94 12.71 16.08
CA ASN A 145 -15.05 12.13 16.85
C ASN A 145 -15.13 10.58 16.87
N THR A 146 -14.07 9.88 16.47
CA THR A 146 -14.02 8.40 16.56
C THR A 146 -13.71 7.93 17.98
N SER A 147 -14.03 6.65 18.27
CA SER A 147 -13.73 6.04 19.57
C SER A 147 -12.22 5.81 19.77
N ASP A 148 -11.77 5.72 21.02
CA ASP A 148 -10.37 5.38 21.33
C ASP A 148 -9.98 4.01 20.73
N THR A 149 -10.93 3.08 20.60
CA THR A 149 -10.71 1.79 19.92
C THR A 149 -10.35 1.99 18.46
N VAL A 150 -11.08 2.85 17.74
CA VAL A 150 -10.84 3.19 16.33
C VAL A 150 -9.51 3.91 16.19
N ARG A 151 -9.23 4.89 17.05
CA ARG A 151 -7.95 5.60 17.07
C ARG A 151 -6.76 4.67 17.32
N TYR A 152 -6.88 3.75 18.28
CA TYR A 152 -5.86 2.73 18.52
C TYR A 152 -5.62 1.87 17.28
N GLN A 153 -6.66 1.40 16.59
CA GLN A 153 -6.47 0.65 15.34
C GLN A 153 -5.78 1.52 14.28
N GLY A 154 -6.19 2.77 14.11
CA GLY A 154 -5.54 3.72 13.21
C GLY A 154 -4.05 3.84 13.50
N ILE A 155 -3.67 4.17 14.74
CA ILE A 155 -2.27 4.32 15.16
C ILE A 155 -1.49 3.02 14.93
N ALA A 156 -1.99 1.89 15.42
CA ALA A 156 -1.26 0.63 15.35
C ALA A 156 -1.14 0.07 13.93
N LYS A 157 -2.13 0.30 13.07
CA LYS A 157 -2.17 -0.26 11.72
C LYS A 157 -1.59 0.67 10.67
N LEU A 158 -1.85 1.98 10.71
CA LEU A 158 -1.28 2.91 9.73
C LEU A 158 0.23 3.00 9.88
N THR A 159 0.75 3.09 11.11
CA THR A 159 2.20 3.23 11.34
C THR A 159 2.97 2.02 10.78
N VAL A 160 2.46 0.80 10.99
CA VAL A 160 3.07 -0.42 10.45
C VAL A 160 2.79 -0.58 8.95
N ASN A 161 1.54 -0.51 8.52
CA ASN A 161 1.16 -0.96 7.18
C ASN A 161 1.25 0.14 6.12
N MET A 162 0.87 1.37 6.43
CA MET A 162 1.03 2.48 5.49
C MET A 162 2.43 3.08 5.59
N GLY A 163 2.91 3.31 6.82
CA GLY A 163 4.23 3.86 7.10
C GLY A 163 5.36 2.97 6.59
N MET A 164 5.57 1.82 7.24
CA MET A 164 6.74 0.98 6.94
C MET A 164 6.73 0.39 5.54
N VAL A 165 5.57 0.01 4.99
CA VAL A 165 5.50 -0.46 3.60
C VAL A 165 5.72 0.68 2.62
N GLY A 166 5.22 1.87 2.92
CA GLY A 166 5.53 3.08 2.16
C GLY A 166 7.04 3.32 2.06
N TYR A 167 7.78 3.17 3.18
CA TYR A 167 9.24 3.30 3.17
C TYR A 167 9.96 2.15 2.53
N THR A 168 9.48 0.91 2.73
CA THR A 168 10.00 -0.26 2.02
C THR A 168 10.04 0.04 0.53
N LEU A 169 8.89 0.39 -0.06
CA LEU A 169 8.79 0.66 -1.49
C LEU A 169 9.55 1.92 -1.91
N HIS A 170 9.61 2.95 -1.07
CA HIS A 170 10.44 4.13 -1.32
C HIS A 170 11.91 3.76 -1.47
N GLU A 171 12.47 3.00 -0.53
CA GLU A 171 13.89 2.68 -0.53
C GLU A 171 14.25 1.69 -1.66
N LEU A 172 13.37 0.75 -2.01
CA LEU A 172 13.57 -0.08 -3.21
C LEU A 172 13.57 0.75 -4.50
N ASN A 173 12.70 1.77 -4.60
CA ASN A 173 12.70 2.69 -5.74
C ASN A 173 13.94 3.60 -5.72
N ALA A 174 14.40 4.03 -4.54
CA ALA A 174 15.61 4.81 -4.40
C ALA A 174 16.85 4.00 -4.82
N ALA A 175 16.91 2.71 -4.51
CA ALA A 175 17.96 1.82 -4.98
C ALA A 175 18.01 1.76 -6.50
N ILE A 176 16.85 1.61 -7.16
CA ILE A 176 16.74 1.63 -8.64
C ILE A 176 17.25 2.97 -9.19
N ILE A 177 16.78 4.09 -8.65
CA ILE A 177 17.18 5.43 -9.13
C ILE A 177 18.69 5.67 -8.96
N LYS A 178 19.27 5.26 -7.82
CA LYS A 178 20.71 5.34 -7.57
C LYS A 178 21.50 4.46 -8.56
N ALA A 179 21.03 3.25 -8.80
CA ALA A 179 21.61 2.35 -9.78
C ALA A 179 21.52 2.91 -11.22
N GLU A 180 20.42 3.56 -11.60
CA GLU A 180 20.26 4.24 -12.90
C GLU A 180 21.26 5.39 -13.06
N ALA A 181 21.63 6.06 -11.97
CA ALA A 181 22.68 7.07 -11.94
C ALA A 181 24.11 6.49 -11.99
N GLY A 182 24.27 5.17 -11.92
CA GLY A 182 25.56 4.47 -11.86
C GLY A 182 26.11 4.25 -10.45
N ASP A 183 25.34 4.57 -9.41
CA ASP A 183 25.76 4.48 -8.01
C ASP A 183 25.39 3.12 -7.39
N TRP A 184 25.96 2.04 -7.92
CA TRP A 184 25.64 0.64 -7.54
C TRP A 184 26.22 0.19 -6.19
N GLY A 185 27.11 0.99 -5.60
CA GLY A 185 27.94 0.59 -4.46
C GLY A 185 27.17 0.26 -3.17
N THR A 186 27.90 -0.34 -2.21
CA THR A 186 27.41 -0.73 -0.88
C THR A 186 26.77 0.44 -0.15
N ASP A 187 27.37 1.63 -0.22
CA ASP A 187 26.91 2.82 0.52
C ASP A 187 25.90 3.67 -0.30
N LYS A 188 25.38 3.10 -1.39
CA LYS A 188 24.51 3.79 -2.36
C LYS A 188 23.25 2.98 -2.66
N ALA A 189 23.17 2.32 -3.82
CA ALA A 189 21.98 1.57 -4.21
C ALA A 189 21.76 0.34 -3.34
N GLN A 190 22.82 -0.38 -2.96
CA GLN A 190 22.71 -1.55 -2.06
C GLN A 190 22.26 -1.13 -0.67
N HIS A 191 22.77 -0.01 -0.14
CA HIS A 191 22.29 0.55 1.13
C HIS A 191 20.79 0.82 1.14
N ALA A 192 20.28 1.48 0.10
CA ALA A 192 18.84 1.73 -0.02
C ALA A 192 18.03 0.42 -0.08
N TRP A 193 18.56 -0.59 -0.78
CA TRP A 193 17.91 -1.89 -0.84
C TRP A 193 17.84 -2.57 0.54
N ASP A 194 18.95 -2.51 1.29
CA ASP A 194 19.04 -2.99 2.68
C ASP A 194 18.09 -2.23 3.63
N GLU A 195 18.00 -0.91 3.50
CA GLU A 195 17.05 -0.08 4.26
C GLU A 195 15.60 -0.54 4.01
N GLY A 196 15.27 -0.89 2.77
CA GLY A 196 13.98 -1.47 2.41
C GLY A 196 13.65 -2.74 3.20
N TRP A 197 14.61 -3.67 3.34
CA TRP A 197 14.42 -4.88 4.18
C TRP A 197 14.28 -4.53 5.66
N ALA A 198 15.09 -3.59 6.15
CA ALA A 198 15.02 -3.13 7.54
C ALA A 198 13.64 -2.54 7.89
N PHE A 199 13.00 -1.81 6.97
CA PHE A 199 11.64 -1.31 7.16
C PHE A 199 10.57 -2.42 7.07
N PHE A 200 10.76 -3.40 6.19
CA PHE A 200 9.78 -4.45 5.95
C PHE A 200 9.77 -5.57 7.00
N HIS A 201 10.95 -6.08 7.35
CA HIS A 201 11.13 -7.20 8.26
C HIS A 201 11.62 -6.72 9.63
N GLY A 202 12.63 -5.85 9.63
CA GLY A 202 13.34 -5.43 10.83
C GLY A 202 14.12 -6.58 11.48
N PRO A 203 14.58 -6.43 12.73
CA PRO A 203 15.27 -7.49 13.45
C PRO A 203 14.33 -8.63 13.84
N ASP A 204 14.83 -9.86 13.85
CA ASP A 204 14.09 -11.07 14.26
C ASP A 204 13.39 -10.90 15.62
N GLU A 205 14.03 -10.21 16.57
CA GLU A 205 13.55 -9.92 17.93
C GLU A 205 12.31 -9.03 17.96
N HIS A 206 12.10 -8.24 16.91
CA HIS A 206 10.96 -7.32 16.78
C HIS A 206 10.03 -7.69 15.62
N TYR A 207 10.23 -8.88 15.03
CA TYR A 207 9.42 -9.42 13.94
C TYR A 207 7.91 -9.37 14.22
N GLY A 208 7.47 -9.52 15.48
CA GLY A 208 6.07 -9.46 15.87
C GLY A 208 5.33 -8.15 15.53
N CYS A 209 6.07 -7.07 15.26
CA CYS A 209 5.56 -5.74 14.94
C CYS A 209 5.76 -5.35 13.46
N SER A 210 6.42 -6.18 12.67
CA SER A 210 6.79 -5.88 11.30
C SER A 210 5.62 -6.03 10.31
N PRO A 211 5.69 -5.34 9.15
CA PRO A 211 4.87 -5.66 7.99
C PRO A 211 4.94 -7.14 7.58
N ALA A 212 6.12 -7.76 7.63
CA ALA A 212 6.29 -9.18 7.29
C ALA A 212 5.38 -10.10 8.12
N LYS A 213 5.17 -9.80 9.42
CA LYS A 213 4.25 -10.57 10.27
C LYS A 213 2.79 -10.49 9.83
N VAL A 214 2.40 -9.46 9.07
CA VAL A 214 1.05 -9.36 8.50
C VAL A 214 0.86 -10.39 7.40
N MET A 215 1.89 -10.70 6.62
CA MET A 215 1.84 -11.72 5.57
C MET A 215 1.48 -13.08 6.15
N GLU A 216 2.14 -13.51 7.24
CA GLU A 216 1.81 -14.77 7.93
C GLU A 216 0.37 -14.83 8.41
N LYS A 217 -0.12 -13.73 9.01
CA LYS A 217 -1.50 -13.66 9.50
C LYS A 217 -2.50 -13.81 8.36
N ARG A 218 -2.24 -13.18 7.21
CA ARG A 218 -3.12 -13.25 6.04
C ARG A 218 -3.04 -14.60 5.36
N ALA A 219 -1.86 -15.19 5.26
CA ALA A 219 -1.72 -16.54 4.73
C ALA A 219 -2.46 -17.58 5.56
N ALA A 220 -2.42 -17.46 6.90
CA ALA A 220 -3.22 -18.31 7.79
C ALA A 220 -4.73 -18.09 7.63
N ASP A 221 -5.15 -16.84 7.40
CA ASP A 221 -6.56 -16.49 7.19
C ASP A 221 -7.10 -17.01 5.85
N PHE A 222 -6.28 -17.11 4.81
CA PHE A 222 -6.71 -17.43 3.43
C PHE A 222 -6.23 -18.79 2.91
N GLY A 223 -5.52 -19.55 3.74
CA GLY A 223 -4.96 -20.86 3.36
C GLY A 223 -3.85 -20.75 2.30
N THR A 224 -3.07 -19.67 2.30
CA THR A 224 -1.97 -19.44 1.35
C THR A 224 -0.58 -19.59 2.00
N ALA A 225 -0.52 -20.34 3.10
CA ALA A 225 0.73 -20.76 3.72
C ALA A 225 1.15 -22.15 3.20
N ASP A 226 2.46 -22.43 3.21
CA ASP A 226 2.98 -23.76 2.95
C ASP A 226 2.72 -24.74 4.11
N ALA A 227 3.26 -25.95 3.98
CA ALA A 227 3.08 -27.01 4.98
C ALA A 227 3.72 -26.70 6.34
N ASP A 228 4.72 -25.81 6.37
CA ASP A 228 5.43 -25.38 7.58
C ASP A 228 4.80 -24.09 8.16
N GLY A 229 3.78 -23.54 7.52
CA GLY A 229 3.06 -22.34 7.94
C GLY A 229 3.69 -21.04 7.44
N VAL A 230 4.66 -21.11 6.53
CA VAL A 230 5.29 -19.93 5.92
C VAL A 230 4.35 -19.37 4.86
N ALA A 231 4.06 -18.07 4.94
CA ALA A 231 3.26 -17.40 3.92
C ALA A 231 3.96 -17.46 2.55
N ALA A 232 3.25 -17.91 1.51
CA ALA A 232 3.81 -17.93 0.16
C ALA A 232 4.32 -16.54 -0.28
N THR A 233 3.61 -15.49 0.10
CA THR A 233 3.99 -14.10 -0.16
C THR A 233 5.24 -13.66 0.60
N PHE A 234 5.44 -14.16 1.83
CA PHE A 234 6.66 -13.88 2.60
C PHE A 234 7.87 -14.54 1.95
N ALA A 235 7.76 -15.83 1.63
CA ALA A 235 8.83 -16.57 0.95
C ALA A 235 9.19 -15.94 -0.41
N ALA A 236 8.19 -15.52 -1.20
CA ALA A 236 8.42 -14.82 -2.45
C ALA A 236 9.08 -13.44 -2.26
N THR A 237 8.69 -12.70 -1.22
CA THR A 237 9.30 -11.40 -0.88
C THR A 237 10.75 -11.56 -0.44
N GLU A 238 11.06 -12.52 0.44
CA GLU A 238 12.44 -12.81 0.87
C GLU A 238 13.33 -13.22 -0.32
N ALA A 239 12.80 -14.08 -1.21
CA ALA A 239 13.51 -14.48 -2.42
C ALA A 239 13.76 -13.29 -3.36
N ALA A 240 12.76 -12.42 -3.55
CA ALA A 240 12.87 -11.21 -4.36
C ALA A 240 13.91 -10.23 -3.77
N MET A 241 13.93 -10.05 -2.44
CA MET A 241 14.89 -9.18 -1.78
C MET A 241 16.33 -9.68 -1.95
N ASN A 242 16.58 -10.98 -1.78
CA ASN A 242 17.89 -11.58 -2.04
C ASN A 242 18.29 -11.48 -3.54
N ALA A 243 17.33 -11.70 -4.45
CA ALA A 243 17.56 -11.59 -5.88
C ALA A 243 17.89 -10.16 -6.31
N GLY A 244 17.19 -9.17 -5.75
CA GLY A 244 17.43 -7.75 -6.03
C GLY A 244 18.79 -7.28 -5.52
N LEU A 245 19.20 -7.69 -4.31
CA LEU A 245 20.55 -7.39 -3.82
C LEU A 245 21.62 -8.04 -4.71
N THR A 246 21.43 -9.31 -5.09
CA THR A 246 22.31 -10.00 -6.04
C THR A 246 22.35 -9.27 -7.39
N ALA A 247 21.22 -8.75 -7.86
CA ALA A 247 21.15 -8.00 -9.10
C ALA A 247 21.90 -6.66 -9.00
N LEU A 248 21.79 -5.94 -7.88
CA LEU A 248 22.55 -4.72 -7.61
C LEU A 248 24.07 -4.98 -7.61
N GLN A 249 24.52 -6.05 -6.95
CA GLN A 249 25.93 -6.46 -6.92
C GLN A 249 26.47 -6.84 -8.31
N ASN A 250 25.60 -7.31 -9.21
CA ASN A 250 25.94 -7.66 -10.58
C ASN A 250 25.65 -6.55 -11.59
N GLU A 251 25.25 -5.35 -11.13
CA GLU A 251 24.85 -4.21 -11.95
C GLU A 251 23.75 -4.55 -12.99
N ASN A 252 22.84 -5.47 -12.61
CA ASN A 252 21.75 -5.95 -13.45
C ASN A 252 20.45 -5.18 -13.18
N MET A 253 20.27 -4.05 -13.88
CA MET A 253 19.10 -3.17 -13.68
C MET A 253 17.76 -3.90 -13.80
N GLN A 254 17.58 -4.74 -14.83
CA GLN A 254 16.31 -5.45 -15.02
C GLN A 254 16.03 -6.38 -13.84
N GLY A 255 17.06 -7.05 -13.31
CA GLY A 255 16.91 -7.91 -12.13
C GLY A 255 16.49 -7.16 -10.87
N VAL A 256 16.92 -5.91 -10.69
CA VAL A 256 16.50 -5.07 -9.56
C VAL A 256 15.04 -4.64 -9.71
N VAL A 257 14.63 -4.25 -10.91
CA VAL A 257 13.25 -3.86 -11.22
C VAL A 257 12.30 -5.06 -11.05
N ASP A 258 12.66 -6.22 -11.59
CA ASP A 258 11.86 -7.45 -11.47
C ASP A 258 11.69 -7.85 -9.99
N ALA A 259 12.76 -7.75 -9.20
CA ALA A 259 12.70 -8.01 -7.76
C ALA A 259 11.77 -7.02 -7.04
N ARG A 260 11.86 -5.72 -7.34
CA ARG A 260 10.99 -4.69 -6.74
C ARG A 260 9.52 -4.93 -7.09
N ASP A 261 9.23 -5.26 -8.35
CA ASP A 261 7.87 -5.54 -8.82
C ASP A 261 7.27 -6.79 -8.15
N GLU A 262 8.08 -7.83 -7.91
CA GLU A 262 7.66 -9.01 -7.16
C GLU A 262 7.35 -8.68 -5.69
N VAL A 263 8.16 -7.84 -5.03
CA VAL A 263 7.85 -7.34 -3.67
C VAL A 263 6.51 -6.59 -3.65
N LEU A 264 6.29 -5.67 -4.60
CA LEU A 264 5.03 -4.92 -4.69
C LEU A 264 3.83 -5.85 -4.92
N LYS A 265 3.94 -6.83 -5.83
CA LYS A 265 2.89 -7.82 -6.07
C LYS A 265 2.51 -8.56 -4.79
N ASN A 266 3.49 -9.01 -4.02
CA ASN A 266 3.26 -9.73 -2.77
C ASN A 266 2.58 -8.86 -1.70
N LEU A 267 2.91 -7.56 -1.64
CA LEU A 267 2.22 -6.60 -0.79
C LEU A 267 0.76 -6.40 -1.24
N VAL A 268 0.49 -6.27 -2.54
CA VAL A 268 -0.87 -6.16 -3.09
C VAL A 268 -1.72 -7.37 -2.74
N ILE A 269 -1.17 -8.59 -2.81
CA ILE A 269 -1.86 -9.83 -2.38
C ILE A 269 -2.25 -9.74 -0.91
N VAL A 270 -1.28 -9.47 -0.03
CA VAL A 270 -1.47 -9.51 1.44
C VAL A 270 -2.46 -8.45 1.90
N TYR A 271 -2.40 -7.24 1.34
CA TYR A 271 -3.32 -6.18 1.72
C TYR A 271 -4.69 -6.33 1.04
N SER A 272 -4.80 -6.95 -0.13
CA SER A 272 -6.08 -7.39 -0.69
C SER A 272 -6.77 -8.39 0.24
N GLN A 273 -6.04 -9.43 0.70
CA GLN A 273 -6.52 -10.39 1.69
C GLN A 273 -6.98 -9.68 2.98
N ALA A 274 -6.22 -8.70 3.46
CA ALA A 274 -6.60 -7.93 4.64
C ALA A 274 -7.90 -7.13 4.42
N VAL A 275 -8.02 -6.40 3.32
CA VAL A 275 -9.23 -5.62 2.99
C VAL A 275 -10.45 -6.53 2.88
N LEU A 276 -10.35 -7.65 2.15
CA LEU A 276 -11.43 -8.65 2.04
C LEU A 276 -11.89 -9.18 3.42
N LYS A 277 -10.94 -9.43 4.33
CA LYS A 277 -11.25 -9.89 5.69
C LYS A 277 -11.96 -8.86 6.52
N TYR A 278 -11.50 -7.63 6.51
CA TYR A 278 -12.04 -6.66 7.44
C TYR A 278 -13.36 -6.06 6.95
N THR A 279 -13.53 -5.92 5.64
CA THR A 279 -14.82 -5.54 5.03
C THR A 279 -15.89 -6.63 5.24
N SER A 280 -15.53 -7.92 5.20
CA SER A 280 -16.49 -9.00 5.47
C SER A 280 -16.90 -9.11 6.94
N LYS A 281 -16.05 -8.67 7.89
CA LYS A 281 -16.32 -8.75 9.34
C LYS A 281 -17.04 -7.55 9.93
N MET A 282 -17.32 -6.51 9.13
CA MET A 282 -18.02 -5.30 9.59
C MET A 282 -19.48 -5.51 9.98
N ASP A 283 -20.04 -6.72 9.80
CA ASP A 283 -21.34 -7.14 10.33
C ASP A 283 -21.36 -7.40 11.85
N SER A 284 -20.19 -7.43 12.50
CA SER A 284 -20.08 -7.67 13.94
C SER A 284 -20.72 -6.56 14.79
N ASN A 285 -21.74 -6.92 15.56
CA ASN A 285 -22.45 -6.00 16.47
C ASN A 285 -21.60 -5.36 17.59
N THR A 286 -20.40 -5.88 17.87
CA THR A 286 -19.54 -5.40 18.97
C THR A 286 -18.17 -4.94 18.52
N THR A 287 -17.77 -5.23 17.28
CA THR A 287 -16.42 -4.91 16.79
C THR A 287 -16.41 -4.34 15.36
N ALA A 288 -17.56 -3.95 14.80
CA ALA A 288 -17.63 -3.39 13.45
C ALA A 288 -16.72 -2.18 13.27
N GLU A 289 -16.77 -1.19 14.18
CA GLU A 289 -15.91 0.01 14.12
C GLU A 289 -14.41 -0.35 14.11
N LYS A 290 -14.03 -1.36 14.90
CA LYS A 290 -12.65 -1.86 14.96
C LYS A 290 -12.25 -2.45 13.61
N TYR A 291 -13.11 -3.28 13.02
CA TYR A 291 -12.83 -3.90 11.73
C TYR A 291 -12.84 -2.90 10.58
N GLN A 292 -13.72 -1.90 10.60
CA GLN A 292 -13.67 -0.80 9.63
C GLN A 292 -12.34 -0.05 9.72
N ALA A 293 -11.87 0.28 10.93
CA ALA A 293 -10.57 0.94 11.15
C ALA A 293 -9.37 0.09 10.70
N GLU A 294 -9.40 -1.22 10.96
CA GLU A 294 -8.39 -2.15 10.43
C GLU A 294 -8.45 -2.19 8.89
N GLY A 295 -9.63 -2.33 8.29
CA GLY A 295 -9.84 -2.35 6.85
C GLY A 295 -9.37 -1.06 6.17
N TYR A 296 -9.70 0.09 6.74
CA TYR A 296 -9.23 1.41 6.32
C TYR A 296 -7.70 1.44 6.26
N ALA A 297 -7.02 1.08 7.35
CA ALA A 297 -5.55 1.16 7.39
C ALA A 297 -4.88 0.18 6.40
N PHE A 298 -5.47 -1.00 6.18
CA PHE A 298 -4.97 -1.95 5.19
C PHE A 298 -5.24 -1.50 3.76
N TRP A 299 -6.37 -0.84 3.50
CA TRP A 299 -6.63 -0.22 2.20
C TRP A 299 -5.63 0.90 1.92
N LYS A 300 -5.41 1.80 2.90
CA LYS A 300 -4.42 2.88 2.79
C LYS A 300 -2.99 2.39 2.54
N ALA A 301 -2.66 1.17 2.94
CA ALA A 301 -1.34 0.54 2.69
C ALA A 301 -1.09 0.13 1.23
N ILE A 302 -2.12 0.07 0.38
CA ILE A 302 -1.97 -0.25 -1.06
C ILE A 302 -2.74 0.70 -1.97
N GLU A 303 -3.53 1.62 -1.44
CA GLU A 303 -4.44 2.45 -2.23
C GLU A 303 -3.75 3.14 -3.40
N ALA A 304 -2.59 3.77 -3.20
CA ALA A 304 -1.85 4.45 -4.26
C ALA A 304 -1.36 3.51 -5.39
N TYR A 305 -1.28 2.21 -5.12
CA TYR A 305 -0.84 1.17 -6.07
C TYR A 305 -2.01 0.36 -6.65
N ALA A 306 -3.15 0.36 -5.97
CA ALA A 306 -4.33 -0.42 -6.34
C ALA A 306 -5.38 0.45 -7.04
N ALA A 307 -5.69 1.64 -6.49
CA ALA A 307 -6.75 2.50 -6.97
C ALA A 307 -6.66 2.84 -8.46
N PRO A 308 -5.48 3.14 -9.06
CA PRO A 308 -5.35 3.42 -10.50
C PRO A 308 -5.72 2.25 -11.42
N HIS A 309 -5.93 1.06 -10.85
CA HIS A 309 -6.26 -0.18 -11.54
C HIS A 309 -7.62 -0.73 -11.10
N MET A 310 -8.42 0.05 -10.38
CA MET A 310 -9.78 -0.35 -9.98
C MET A 310 -10.79 0.03 -11.06
N HIS A 311 -11.99 -0.53 -10.98
CA HIS A 311 -13.05 -0.23 -11.95
C HIS A 311 -13.37 1.26 -12.08
N ASP A 312 -13.37 1.72 -13.32
CA ASP A 312 -13.93 3.00 -13.73
C ASP A 312 -15.46 2.94 -13.78
N GLY A 313 -16.09 4.12 -13.70
CA GLY A 313 -17.53 4.28 -13.71
C GLY A 313 -18.01 5.10 -14.91
N CYS A 314 -19.13 4.70 -15.49
CA CYS A 314 -19.94 5.57 -16.35
C CYS A 314 -21.20 5.98 -15.59
N TYR A 315 -21.27 7.24 -15.18
CA TYR A 315 -22.44 7.79 -14.51
C TYR A 315 -23.55 8.15 -15.51
N ASN A 316 -24.80 7.94 -15.11
CA ASN A 316 -25.96 8.19 -15.95
C ASN A 316 -27.15 8.71 -15.13
N MET A 317 -27.52 9.97 -15.40
CA MET A 317 -28.65 10.63 -14.74
C MET A 317 -30.00 10.12 -15.24
N ALA A 318 -30.08 9.67 -16.49
CA ALA A 318 -31.34 9.20 -17.09
C ALA A 318 -31.85 7.89 -16.45
N VAL A 319 -30.95 7.12 -15.83
CA VAL A 319 -31.28 5.87 -15.11
C VAL A 319 -31.32 6.04 -13.59
N GLY A 320 -31.61 7.26 -13.12
CA GLY A 320 -31.77 7.55 -11.69
C GLY A 320 -30.46 7.81 -10.95
N HIS A 321 -29.53 8.52 -11.60
CA HIS A 321 -28.23 8.91 -11.02
C HIS A 321 -27.35 7.71 -10.61
N LYS A 322 -27.33 6.66 -11.43
CA LYS A 322 -26.55 5.46 -11.16
C LYS A 322 -25.22 5.48 -11.90
N VAL A 323 -24.26 4.72 -11.37
CA VAL A 323 -22.95 4.50 -12.00
C VAL A 323 -22.85 3.03 -12.38
N MET A 324 -22.53 2.77 -13.64
CA MET A 324 -22.16 1.44 -14.09
C MET A 324 -20.65 1.26 -13.93
N MET A 325 -20.22 0.21 -13.22
CA MET A 325 -18.81 -0.20 -13.15
C MET A 325 -18.40 -0.85 -14.47
N MET A 326 -17.25 -0.47 -15.03
CA MET A 326 -16.94 -0.71 -16.45
C MET A 326 -15.63 -1.46 -16.74
N GLY A 327 -14.89 -1.92 -15.73
CA GLY A 327 -13.50 -2.35 -15.98
C GLY A 327 -12.53 -1.17 -15.93
N GLU A 328 -11.30 -1.42 -16.33
CA GLU A 328 -10.38 -0.35 -16.73
C GLU A 328 -10.74 0.07 -18.17
N ILE A 329 -11.24 1.29 -18.34
CA ILE A 329 -11.71 1.80 -19.64
C ILE A 329 -11.21 3.22 -19.91
N ASP A 330 -11.13 3.59 -21.19
CA ASP A 330 -11.06 5.01 -21.55
C ASP A 330 -12.43 5.68 -21.36
N ALA A 331 -12.46 6.96 -20.99
CA ALA A 331 -13.71 7.73 -20.87
C ALA A 331 -14.61 7.63 -22.12
N SER A 332 -14.01 7.50 -23.31
CA SER A 332 -14.74 7.28 -24.58
C SER A 332 -15.59 6.00 -24.62
N ALA A 333 -15.27 4.99 -23.80
CA ALA A 333 -16.09 3.80 -23.67
C ALA A 333 -17.47 4.14 -23.09
N CYS A 334 -17.62 5.20 -22.29
CA CYS A 334 -18.94 5.65 -21.83
C CYS A 334 -19.82 6.19 -22.97
N ASP A 335 -19.24 6.62 -24.11
CA ASP A 335 -20.00 7.01 -25.30
C ASP A 335 -20.37 5.82 -26.19
N ALA A 336 -19.83 4.63 -25.90
CA ALA A 336 -19.92 3.45 -26.74
C ALA A 336 -21.13 2.54 -26.43
N PHE A 337 -22.02 2.99 -25.54
CA PHE A 337 -23.30 2.35 -25.30
C PHE A 337 -24.24 2.56 -26.47
N ILE A 338 -24.84 1.47 -26.93
CA ILE A 338 -25.83 1.44 -27.99
C ILE A 338 -27.09 0.72 -27.51
N TRP A 339 -28.25 1.26 -27.86
CA TRP A 339 -29.50 0.55 -27.69
C TRP A 339 -29.62 -0.50 -28.79
N THR A 340 -29.54 -1.77 -28.40
CA THR A 340 -29.77 -2.88 -29.32
C THR A 340 -31.25 -3.20 -29.31
N ASN A 341 -31.88 -3.14 -30.49
CA ASN A 341 -33.24 -3.62 -30.64
C ASN A 341 -33.18 -5.13 -30.90
N GLY A 342 -33.73 -5.95 -30.01
CA GLY A 342 -33.88 -7.40 -30.21
C GLY A 342 -34.63 -7.74 -31.51
N ASN A 343 -35.40 -6.78 -32.05
CA ASN A 343 -36.06 -6.88 -33.35
C ASN A 343 -35.13 -6.79 -34.58
N GLN A 344 -33.87 -6.36 -34.44
CA GLN A 344 -32.90 -6.25 -35.55
C GLN A 344 -31.90 -7.42 -35.63
N ASP A 345 -31.82 -8.27 -34.61
CA ASP A 345 -31.10 -9.54 -34.63
C ASP A 345 -32.14 -10.69 -34.61
N PRO A 346 -32.19 -11.56 -35.63
CA PRO A 346 -33.09 -12.72 -35.65
C PRO A 346 -32.94 -13.68 -34.45
N ASN A 347 -31.86 -13.58 -33.67
CA ASN A 347 -31.59 -14.35 -32.46
C ASN A 347 -31.58 -13.50 -31.17
N GLY A 348 -31.87 -12.19 -31.26
CA GLY A 348 -31.84 -11.26 -30.12
C GLY A 348 -33.08 -11.41 -29.25
N THR A 349 -32.92 -11.75 -27.98
CA THR A 349 -34.05 -12.12 -27.11
C THR A 349 -34.64 -10.97 -26.30
N ASN A 350 -34.03 -9.78 -26.25
CA ASN A 350 -34.61 -8.55 -25.65
C ASN A 350 -33.89 -7.29 -26.17
N ASP A 351 -34.56 -6.15 -26.12
CA ASP A 351 -33.88 -4.85 -26.30
C ASP A 351 -32.95 -4.60 -25.10
N THR A 352 -31.68 -4.23 -25.34
CA THR A 352 -30.69 -4.03 -24.27
C THR A 352 -29.74 -2.88 -24.55
N CYS A 353 -29.28 -2.21 -23.50
CA CYS A 353 -28.22 -1.22 -23.59
C CYS A 353 -26.85 -1.88 -23.50
N TYR A 354 -26.14 -1.95 -24.63
CA TYR A 354 -24.90 -2.70 -24.78
C TYR A 354 -23.72 -1.78 -25.04
N ASN A 355 -22.62 -1.97 -24.31
CA ASN A 355 -21.38 -1.26 -24.56
C ASN A 355 -20.53 -1.98 -25.61
N THR A 356 -20.19 -1.30 -26.70
CA THR A 356 -19.46 -1.92 -27.81
C THR A 356 -17.94 -2.06 -27.58
N VAL A 357 -17.39 -1.42 -26.54
CA VAL A 357 -15.95 -1.47 -26.22
C VAL A 357 -15.63 -2.61 -25.28
N ASN A 358 -16.32 -2.69 -24.13
CA ASN A 358 -16.06 -3.72 -23.11
C ASN A 358 -17.11 -4.85 -23.11
N HIS A 359 -18.08 -4.79 -24.03
CA HIS A 359 -19.11 -5.82 -24.21
C HIS A 359 -20.03 -6.04 -22.99
N MET A 360 -20.11 -5.07 -22.07
CA MET A 360 -21.03 -5.11 -20.93
C MET A 360 -22.43 -4.67 -21.32
N VAL A 361 -23.44 -5.19 -20.61
CA VAL A 361 -24.85 -4.80 -20.76
C VAL A 361 -25.29 -4.04 -19.52
N SER A 362 -25.84 -2.83 -19.71
CA SER A 362 -26.48 -2.09 -18.63
C SER A 362 -27.87 -2.64 -18.37
N THR A 363 -28.10 -3.13 -17.15
CA THR A 363 -29.44 -3.56 -16.70
C THR A 363 -30.28 -2.42 -16.13
N ASP A 364 -29.67 -1.26 -15.89
CA ASP A 364 -30.34 -0.06 -15.37
C ASP A 364 -31.01 0.77 -16.48
N ALA A 365 -30.42 0.77 -17.68
CA ALA A 365 -31.00 1.39 -18.86
C ALA A 365 -32.03 0.43 -19.51
N THR A 366 -33.32 0.71 -19.30
CA THR A 366 -34.43 -0.10 -19.82
C THR A 366 -35.09 0.48 -21.08
N ASP A 367 -34.59 1.61 -21.58
CA ASP A 367 -35.00 2.24 -22.84
C ASP A 367 -33.81 2.93 -23.54
N GLU A 368 -34.04 3.36 -24.79
CA GLU A 368 -33.03 4.03 -25.63
C GLU A 368 -32.52 5.33 -24.99
N ALA A 369 -33.42 6.13 -24.40
CA ALA A 369 -33.05 7.39 -23.75
C ALA A 369 -32.14 7.18 -22.53
N GLY A 370 -32.41 6.14 -21.73
CA GLY A 370 -31.56 5.68 -20.65
C GLY A 370 -30.20 5.24 -21.19
N CYS A 371 -30.15 4.49 -22.28
CA CYS A 371 -28.89 4.04 -22.86
C CYS A 371 -28.04 5.19 -23.40
N ASP A 372 -28.67 6.13 -24.10
CA ASP A 372 -28.03 7.35 -24.61
C ASP A 372 -27.54 8.29 -23.49
N GLY A 373 -27.99 8.08 -22.25
CA GLY A 373 -27.57 8.83 -21.08
C GLY A 373 -26.12 8.58 -20.66
N TYR A 374 -25.51 7.45 -21.04
CA TYR A 374 -24.08 7.24 -20.82
C TYR A 374 -23.26 8.12 -21.76
N LYS A 375 -22.34 8.89 -21.18
CA LYS A 375 -21.47 9.82 -21.89
C LYS A 375 -20.10 9.93 -21.23
N SER A 376 -19.05 10.14 -22.01
CA SER A 376 -17.68 10.37 -21.54
C SER A 376 -17.54 11.55 -20.59
N MET A 377 -18.39 12.58 -20.72
CA MET A 377 -18.42 13.71 -19.78
C MET A 377 -18.86 13.33 -18.36
N TYR A 378 -19.45 12.15 -18.18
CA TYR A 378 -19.87 11.56 -16.92
C TYR A 378 -19.02 10.35 -16.53
N TYR A 379 -17.83 10.22 -17.12
CA TYR A 379 -16.83 9.26 -16.71
C TYR A 379 -16.33 9.56 -15.29
N MET A 380 -16.16 8.50 -14.51
CA MET A 380 -15.63 8.54 -13.15
C MET A 380 -14.41 7.63 -13.09
N ASP A 381 -13.24 8.24 -13.01
CA ASP A 381 -11.96 7.54 -12.90
C ASP A 381 -11.87 6.79 -11.55
N ASN A 382 -11.44 5.51 -11.58
CA ASN A 382 -11.21 4.69 -10.39
C ASN A 382 -12.41 4.68 -9.41
N TYR A 383 -13.63 4.65 -9.95
CA TYR A 383 -14.86 4.76 -9.16
C TYR A 383 -14.96 3.70 -8.04
N ALA A 384 -14.48 2.47 -8.28
CA ALA A 384 -14.46 1.45 -7.24
C ALA A 384 -13.54 1.77 -6.06
N ALA A 385 -12.46 2.55 -6.24
CA ALA A 385 -11.66 3.04 -5.13
C ALA A 385 -12.45 4.04 -4.27
N THR A 386 -13.27 4.88 -4.89
CA THR A 386 -14.19 5.78 -4.17
C THR A 386 -15.21 4.98 -3.36
N MET A 387 -15.76 3.91 -3.94
CA MET A 387 -16.68 3.02 -3.22
C MET A 387 -16.01 2.30 -2.05
N MET A 388 -14.76 1.85 -2.22
CA MET A 388 -13.96 1.28 -1.13
C MET A 388 -13.77 2.28 0.01
N ASN A 389 -13.39 3.51 -0.32
CA ASN A 389 -13.24 4.59 0.66
C ASN A 389 -14.55 4.90 1.39
N ASN A 390 -15.70 4.87 0.70
CA ASN A 390 -17.01 5.06 1.33
C ASN A 390 -17.36 3.93 2.32
N VAL A 391 -17.08 2.67 1.96
CA VAL A 391 -17.29 1.52 2.87
C VAL A 391 -16.42 1.65 4.11
N LEU A 392 -15.18 2.12 3.95
CA LEU A 392 -14.19 2.26 5.00
C LEU A 392 -14.16 3.64 5.66
N ASP A 393 -15.18 4.48 5.41
CA ASP A 393 -15.30 5.81 6.00
C ASP A 393 -15.58 5.70 7.50
N LEU A 394 -14.57 6.02 8.30
CA LEU A 394 -14.61 5.94 9.76
C LEU A 394 -15.60 6.92 10.40
N THR A 395 -16.07 7.91 9.64
CA THR A 395 -17.07 8.89 10.08
C THR A 395 -18.50 8.45 9.75
N ASP A 396 -18.68 7.46 8.86
CA ASP A 396 -19.97 6.95 8.44
C ASP A 396 -20.35 5.66 9.19
N ALA A 397 -21.01 5.84 10.34
CA ALA A 397 -21.54 4.73 11.12
C ALA A 397 -22.64 3.91 10.39
N SER A 398 -23.18 4.39 9.26
CA SER A 398 -24.21 3.65 8.50
C SER A 398 -23.65 2.45 7.75
N GLN A 399 -22.33 2.40 7.55
CA GLN A 399 -21.66 1.24 6.95
C GLN A 399 -21.59 0.05 7.91
N LEU A 400 -21.68 0.29 9.23
CA LEU A 400 -21.49 -0.73 10.26
C LEU A 400 -22.70 -1.70 10.34
N GLY A 401 -22.44 -2.95 10.70
CA GLY A 401 -23.47 -3.99 10.77
C GLY A 401 -23.75 -4.68 9.44
N THR A 402 -22.92 -4.42 8.41
CA THR A 402 -23.01 -5.04 7.09
C THR A 402 -21.65 -5.61 6.69
N SER A 403 -21.65 -6.81 6.11
CA SER A 403 -20.49 -7.38 5.41
C SER A 403 -20.45 -6.88 3.97
N TYR A 404 -19.28 -6.48 3.50
CA TYR A 404 -19.07 -6.09 2.10
C TYR A 404 -18.18 -7.11 1.40
N ASP A 405 -18.64 -7.59 0.25
CA ASP A 405 -17.79 -8.32 -0.70
C ASP A 405 -17.23 -7.32 -1.72
N VAL A 406 -15.95 -7.01 -1.58
CA VAL A 406 -15.22 -6.07 -2.43
C VAL A 406 -14.33 -6.77 -3.46
N THR A 407 -14.50 -8.09 -3.64
CA THR A 407 -13.72 -8.91 -4.58
C THR A 407 -13.78 -8.35 -6.00
N ALA A 408 -14.98 -7.99 -6.46
CA ALA A 408 -15.17 -7.42 -7.78
C ALA A 408 -14.41 -6.09 -7.97
N TRP A 409 -14.21 -5.32 -6.90
CA TRP A 409 -13.49 -4.05 -6.96
C TRP A 409 -11.98 -4.24 -7.06
N LEU A 410 -11.45 -5.31 -6.46
CA LEU A 410 -10.02 -5.66 -6.46
C LEU A 410 -9.60 -6.52 -7.65
N GLN A 411 -10.53 -7.21 -8.32
CA GLN A 411 -10.21 -8.11 -9.43
C GLN A 411 -9.39 -7.44 -10.55
N PRO A 412 -9.70 -6.22 -11.02
CA PRO A 412 -8.89 -5.60 -12.07
C PRO A 412 -7.47 -5.26 -11.61
N VAL A 413 -7.30 -4.94 -10.32
CA VAL A 413 -5.98 -4.77 -9.69
C VAL A 413 -5.21 -6.09 -9.74
N TRP A 414 -5.86 -7.21 -9.41
CA TRP A 414 -5.23 -8.52 -9.48
C TRP A 414 -4.81 -8.89 -10.91
N ASP A 415 -5.67 -8.62 -11.88
CA ASP A 415 -5.37 -8.84 -13.29
C ASP A 415 -4.16 -8.00 -13.74
N HIS A 416 -4.07 -6.74 -13.30
CA HIS A 416 -2.95 -5.84 -13.60
C HIS A 416 -1.60 -6.42 -13.12
N TYR A 417 -1.55 -6.90 -11.88
CA TYR A 417 -0.33 -7.46 -11.28
C TYR A 417 -0.11 -8.95 -11.58
N GLY A 418 -0.95 -9.56 -12.44
CA GLY A 418 -0.88 -11.00 -12.74
C GLY A 418 -1.07 -11.87 -11.50
N ILE A 419 -1.92 -11.41 -10.57
CA ILE A 419 -2.35 -12.11 -9.36
C ILE A 419 -3.58 -12.93 -9.72
N THR A 420 -3.59 -14.19 -9.28
CA THR A 420 -4.67 -15.13 -9.52
C THR A 420 -5.48 -15.40 -8.26
N SER A 421 -6.64 -16.03 -8.40
CA SER A 421 -7.45 -16.46 -7.25
C SER A 421 -6.71 -17.44 -6.33
N SER A 422 -5.74 -18.22 -6.84
CA SER A 422 -4.93 -19.10 -5.99
C SER A 422 -3.91 -18.34 -5.15
N ASP A 423 -3.42 -17.20 -5.65
CA ASP A 423 -2.51 -16.34 -4.89
C ASP A 423 -3.25 -15.63 -3.76
N ILE A 424 -4.50 -15.21 -4.00
CA ILE A 424 -5.38 -14.63 -2.97
C ILE A 424 -5.87 -15.68 -1.96
N GLY A 425 -6.19 -16.89 -2.42
CA GLY A 425 -6.74 -17.95 -1.58
C GLY A 425 -8.20 -17.74 -1.22
N SER A 426 -8.64 -18.38 -0.13
CA SER A 426 -10.04 -18.36 0.33
C SER A 426 -10.11 -18.36 1.85
N MET A 427 -11.01 -17.54 2.40
CA MET A 427 -11.19 -17.33 3.84
C MET A 427 -12.03 -18.38 4.55
#